data_AF-A0AB72ZAF3-F1
#
_entry.id   AF-A0AB72ZAF3-F1
#
_cell.length_a   1.000
_cell.length_b   1.000
_cell.length_c   1.000
_cell.angle_alpha   90.00
_cell.angle_beta   90.00
_cell.angle_gamma   90.00
#
_symmetry.space_group_name_H-M   'P 1'
#
loop_
_entity.id
_entity.type
_entity.pdbx_description
1 polymer ?
#
loop_
_entity_poly.entity_id
_entity_poly.type
_entity_poly.pdbx_seq_one_letter_code
_entity_poly.pdbx_strand_id
1 'polypeptide(L)'
;MESEVNQMKKLVTTIFFLTFLLLAGCSTQSEKAATPSEKEVKVSKETKISKNGSIDADYNIPEDSKELENKSEDIVKVKLVKNKKIGDYDKEKMEYSSTISEVEVLETYKGTFKKGDKIDVSEPWYLNEGAYESIENYIALEQEQEYTLFLRGGHDSEKLSSIISMGYGKFNEDLKETDATLTDFENLGEVEAYNFISEEQEEVTNYTEIKEDVLKEFND
;
A
#
# COMPACT_ATOMS: atom_id res chain seq x y z
N MET A 1 37.96 -62.87 13.60
CA MET A 1 38.24 -63.72 12.43
C MET A 1 37.20 -63.36 11.38
N GLU A 2 37.54 -62.39 10.53
CA GLU A 2 38.06 -62.59 9.15
C GLU A 2 36.89 -62.47 8.16
N SER A 3 36.77 -61.30 7.54
CA SER A 3 37.14 -61.01 6.13
C SER A 3 36.28 -61.78 5.14
N GLU A 4 35.34 -61.11 4.48
CA GLU A 4 35.45 -60.68 3.07
C GLU A 4 35.54 -61.82 2.05
N VAL A 5 34.92 -61.56 0.89
CA VAL A 5 35.04 -62.21 -0.44
C VAL A 5 33.68 -62.75 -0.91
N ASN A 6 33.00 -62.01 -1.79
CA ASN A 6 33.26 -62.20 -3.22
C ASN A 6 32.57 -61.14 -4.07
N GLN A 7 33.37 -60.23 -4.61
CA GLN A 7 33.00 -59.37 -5.72
C GLN A 7 33.16 -60.11 -7.05
N MET A 8 32.12 -60.01 -7.88
CA MET A 8 32.20 -59.50 -9.24
C MET A 8 33.03 -60.28 -10.28
N LYS A 9 32.34 -60.77 -11.32
CA LYS A 9 32.77 -60.98 -12.73
C LYS A 9 31.68 -61.88 -13.37
N LYS A 10 30.97 -61.58 -14.45
CA LYS A 10 31.27 -60.80 -15.66
C LYS A 10 29.98 -60.67 -16.51
N LEU A 11 29.90 -59.54 -17.21
CA LEU A 11 29.38 -59.27 -18.57
C LEU A 11 28.10 -59.99 -19.05
N VAL A 12 26.99 -59.28 -19.32
CA VAL A 12 26.68 -58.53 -20.58
C VAL A 12 26.35 -59.45 -21.76
N THR A 13 25.10 -59.40 -22.25
CA THR A 13 24.59 -59.39 -23.66
C THR A 13 23.04 -59.45 -23.57
N THR A 14 22.23 -58.38 -23.65
CA THR A 14 21.86 -57.49 -24.78
C THR A 14 20.77 -58.07 -25.73
N ILE A 15 19.64 -57.34 -25.87
CA ILE A 15 18.64 -57.28 -27.00
C ILE A 15 17.55 -58.40 -27.04
N PHE A 16 16.22 -58.19 -27.24
CA PHE A 16 15.39 -57.08 -27.75
C PHE A 16 13.87 -57.28 -27.42
N PHE A 17 13.19 -56.14 -27.24
CA PHE A 17 11.85 -55.78 -27.78
C PHE A 17 10.51 -56.38 -27.30
N LEU A 18 9.54 -55.44 -27.29
CA LEU A 18 8.09 -55.58 -27.41
C LEU A 18 7.33 -56.09 -26.17
N THR A 19 6.71 -55.16 -25.43
CA THR A 19 5.32 -54.77 -25.74
C THR A 19 4.93 -53.50 -25.00
N PHE A 20 4.57 -52.48 -25.79
CA PHE A 20 3.74 -51.34 -25.41
C PHE A 20 2.33 -51.86 -25.10
N LEU A 21 1.84 -51.67 -23.88
CA LEU A 21 0.41 -51.62 -23.59
C LEU A 21 0.14 -50.34 -22.79
N LEU A 22 -0.15 -49.28 -23.55
CA LEU A 22 -0.78 -48.06 -23.08
C LEU A 22 -2.17 -48.41 -22.54
N LEU A 23 -2.32 -48.46 -21.22
CA LEU A 23 -3.62 -48.25 -20.59
C LEU A 23 -3.80 -46.73 -20.43
N ALA A 24 -4.31 -46.11 -21.49
CA ALA A 24 -4.91 -44.79 -21.41
C ALA A 24 -6.22 -44.91 -20.60
N GLY A 25 -6.11 -44.83 -19.29
CA GLY A 25 -7.24 -44.54 -18.42
C GLY A 25 -7.51 -43.04 -18.48
N CYS A 26 -8.46 -42.62 -19.33
CA CYS A 26 -9.09 -41.31 -19.21
C CYS A 26 -9.87 -41.26 -17.88
N SER A 27 -9.22 -40.88 -16.79
CA SER A 27 -9.94 -40.28 -15.67
C SER A 27 -10.21 -38.83 -16.06
N THR A 28 -11.46 -38.52 -16.41
CA THR A 28 -11.97 -37.15 -16.44
C THR A 28 -11.90 -36.59 -15.02
N GLN A 29 -10.73 -36.07 -14.65
CA GLN A 29 -10.64 -35.07 -13.59
C GLN A 29 -11.31 -33.83 -14.15
N SER A 30 -12.52 -33.58 -13.65
CA SER A 30 -13.12 -32.26 -13.63
C SER A 30 -12.07 -31.29 -13.09
N GLU A 31 -11.52 -30.49 -13.99
CA GLU A 31 -10.93 -29.21 -13.64
C GLU A 31 -12.03 -28.42 -12.94
N LYS A 32 -12.05 -28.46 -11.61
CA LYS A 32 -12.55 -27.32 -10.86
C LYS A 32 -11.69 -26.16 -11.32
N ALA A 33 -12.29 -25.27 -12.11
CA ALA A 33 -11.73 -23.98 -12.43
C ALA A 33 -11.16 -23.42 -11.12
N ALA A 34 -9.83 -23.33 -11.06
CA ALA A 34 -9.20 -22.49 -10.08
C ALA A 34 -9.85 -21.12 -10.24
N THR A 35 -10.54 -20.67 -9.19
CA THR A 35 -10.85 -19.25 -9.02
C THR A 35 -9.59 -18.48 -9.41
N PRO A 36 -9.68 -17.47 -10.29
CA PRO A 36 -8.52 -16.69 -10.67
C PRO A 36 -7.83 -16.26 -9.38
N SER A 37 -6.57 -16.64 -9.18
CA SER A 37 -5.77 -16.03 -8.13
C SER A 37 -5.86 -14.53 -8.40
N GLU A 38 -6.37 -13.76 -7.44
CA GLU A 38 -6.30 -12.31 -7.48
C GLU A 38 -4.88 -11.96 -7.94
N LYS A 39 -4.75 -11.41 -9.15
CA LYS A 39 -3.48 -10.88 -9.58
C LYS A 39 -3.12 -9.84 -8.53
N GLU A 40 -2.07 -10.09 -7.78
CA GLU A 40 -1.49 -9.12 -6.87
C GLU A 40 -1.20 -7.86 -7.69
N VAL A 41 -2.08 -6.87 -7.62
CA VAL A 41 -1.92 -5.62 -8.35
C VAL A 41 -0.80 -4.86 -7.67
N LYS A 42 0.38 -4.88 -8.27
CA LYS A 42 1.54 -4.15 -7.77
C LYS A 42 1.54 -2.76 -8.36
N VAL A 43 1.46 -1.77 -7.47
CA VAL A 43 1.72 -0.37 -7.79
C VAL A 43 3.24 -0.19 -7.88
N SER A 44 3.67 0.60 -8.85
CA SER A 44 5.07 0.94 -9.11
C SER A 44 5.17 2.39 -9.53
N LYS A 45 6.40 2.94 -9.59
CA LYS A 45 6.65 4.29 -10.09
C LYS A 45 6.07 4.51 -11.50
N GLU A 46 6.01 3.46 -12.32
CA GLU A 46 5.47 3.49 -13.68
C GLU A 46 3.93 3.38 -13.75
N THR A 47 3.24 3.25 -12.61
CA THR A 47 1.78 3.26 -12.56
C THR A 47 1.29 4.60 -13.10
N LYS A 48 0.43 4.56 -14.12
CA LYS A 48 -0.10 5.78 -14.75
C LYS A 48 -1.03 6.51 -13.81
N ILE A 49 -1.07 7.83 -13.92
CA ILE A 49 -2.12 8.62 -13.28
C ILE A 49 -3.45 8.46 -14.06
N SER A 50 -4.54 8.33 -13.32
CA SER A 50 -5.89 8.30 -13.88
C SER A 50 -6.19 9.62 -14.57
N LYS A 51 -6.90 9.58 -15.70
CA LYS A 51 -7.36 10.81 -16.38
C LYS A 51 -8.39 11.59 -15.56
N ASN A 52 -8.98 10.95 -14.57
CA ASN A 52 -9.88 11.60 -13.63
C ASN A 52 -9.09 12.39 -12.56
N GLY A 53 -7.79 12.11 -12.38
CA GLY A 53 -6.94 12.81 -11.42
C GLY A 53 -7.26 12.42 -9.98
N SER A 54 -7.88 13.36 -9.26
CA SER A 54 -8.37 13.20 -7.90
C SER A 54 -9.89 13.32 -7.84
N ILE A 55 -10.50 12.71 -6.84
CA ILE A 55 -11.94 12.88 -6.55
C ILE A 55 -12.11 13.81 -5.34
N ASP A 56 -13.05 14.75 -5.47
CA ASP A 56 -13.45 15.65 -4.38
C ASP A 56 -14.40 14.95 -3.39
N ALA A 57 -14.29 15.34 -2.13
CA ALA A 57 -15.04 14.89 -0.98
C ALA A 57 -15.39 16.08 -0.06
N ASP A 58 -16.45 15.95 0.72
CA ASP A 58 -16.74 16.92 1.78
C ASP A 58 -15.92 16.56 3.01
N TYR A 59 -14.91 17.38 3.32
CA TYR A 59 -14.05 17.20 4.48
C TYR A 59 -13.69 18.54 5.13
N ASN A 60 -13.31 18.47 6.40
CA ASN A 60 -12.85 19.64 7.13
C ASN A 60 -11.35 19.86 6.91
N ILE A 61 -11.01 20.86 6.11
CA ILE A 61 -9.66 21.43 6.04
C ILE A 61 -9.34 22.00 7.42
N PRO A 62 -8.24 21.57 8.07
CA PRO A 62 -7.84 22.13 9.36
C PRO A 62 -7.38 23.58 9.23
N GLU A 63 -7.68 24.40 10.24
CA GLU A 63 -7.20 25.78 10.37
C GLU A 63 -5.73 25.82 10.76
N ASP A 64 -5.28 24.88 11.60
CA ASP A 64 -3.90 24.80 12.07
C ASP A 64 -3.50 23.37 12.52
N SER A 65 -2.22 23.21 12.86
CA SER A 65 -1.65 21.97 13.41
C SER A 65 -2.32 21.53 14.72
N LYS A 66 -2.81 22.49 15.52
CA LYS A 66 -3.47 22.20 16.81
C LYS A 66 -4.84 21.58 16.60
N GLU A 67 -5.58 21.99 15.58
CA GLU A 67 -6.85 21.37 15.21
C GLU A 67 -6.65 19.90 14.81
N LEU A 68 -5.63 19.61 14.00
CA LEU A 68 -5.24 18.23 13.64
C LEU A 68 -4.92 17.41 14.89
N GLU A 69 -4.08 17.94 15.78
CA GLU A 69 -3.71 17.26 17.02
C GLU A 69 -4.94 16.97 17.89
N ASN A 70 -5.84 17.94 18.04
CA ASN A 70 -7.06 17.81 18.85
C ASN A 70 -8.01 16.74 18.29
N LYS A 71 -8.10 16.61 16.95
CA LYS A 71 -8.95 15.63 16.27
C LYS A 71 -8.34 14.23 16.20
N SER A 72 -7.05 14.09 16.49
CA SER A 72 -6.34 12.81 16.42
C SER A 72 -6.46 12.03 17.74
N GLU A 73 -6.70 10.73 17.62
CA GLU A 73 -6.57 9.79 18.75
C GLU A 73 -5.11 9.42 18.97
N ASP A 74 -4.37 9.18 17.88
CA ASP A 74 -2.95 8.85 17.90
C ASP A 74 -2.18 9.73 16.92
N ILE A 75 -0.92 10.05 17.28
CA ILE A 75 0.04 10.74 16.42
C ILE A 75 1.33 9.95 16.51
N VAL A 76 1.77 9.41 15.37
CA VAL A 76 2.86 8.44 15.30
C VAL A 76 3.79 8.74 14.13
N LYS A 77 5.09 8.54 14.33
CA LYS A 77 6.05 8.42 13.23
C LYS A 77 6.07 6.99 12.75
N VAL A 78 5.96 6.76 11.45
CA VAL A 78 5.86 5.43 10.87
C VAL A 78 6.70 5.30 9.61
N LYS A 79 6.89 4.05 9.17
CA LYS A 79 7.31 3.72 7.80
C LYS A 79 6.37 2.69 7.21
N LEU A 80 6.16 2.73 5.90
CA LEU A 80 5.38 1.73 5.20
C LEU A 80 6.07 0.36 5.25
N VAL A 81 5.33 -0.69 5.61
CA VAL A 81 5.77 -2.09 5.47
C VAL A 81 5.32 -2.64 4.13
N LYS A 82 4.02 -2.49 3.83
CA LYS A 82 3.42 -2.90 2.55
C LYS A 82 1.97 -2.41 2.44
N ASN A 83 1.47 -2.34 1.21
CA ASN A 83 0.04 -2.26 0.96
C ASN A 83 -0.56 -3.67 1.12
N LYS A 84 -1.45 -3.87 2.11
CA LYS A 84 -2.14 -5.15 2.34
C LYS A 84 -3.25 -5.39 1.33
N LYS A 85 -3.92 -4.30 0.93
CA LYS A 85 -4.98 -4.31 -0.06
C LYS A 85 -4.90 -3.00 -0.84
N ILE A 86 -4.88 -3.07 -2.16
CA ILE A 86 -5.05 -1.89 -3.01
C ILE A 86 -6.54 -1.65 -3.20
N GLY A 87 -6.95 -0.40 -3.00
CA GLY A 87 -8.30 0.06 -3.28
C GLY A 87 -8.66 -0.08 -4.77
N ASP A 88 -9.93 -0.23 -5.06
CA ASP A 88 -10.47 -0.23 -6.44
C ASP A 88 -11.85 0.45 -6.47
N TYR A 89 -12.25 0.87 -7.66
CA TYR A 89 -13.60 1.34 -7.95
C TYR A 89 -14.49 0.20 -8.44
N ASP A 90 -15.48 -0.16 -7.62
CA ASP A 90 -16.51 -1.14 -7.98
C ASP A 90 -17.57 -0.46 -8.85
N LYS A 91 -17.48 -0.65 -10.16
CA LYS A 91 -18.44 -0.11 -11.14
C LYS A 91 -19.86 -0.63 -10.96
N GLU A 92 -20.06 -1.83 -10.40
CA GLU A 92 -21.39 -2.40 -10.21
C GLU A 92 -22.09 -1.75 -9.01
N LYS A 93 -21.33 -1.44 -7.96
CA LYS A 93 -21.84 -0.76 -6.75
C LYS A 93 -21.73 0.75 -6.79
N MET A 94 -20.95 1.29 -7.73
CA MET A 94 -20.53 2.69 -7.77
C MET A 94 -19.85 3.13 -6.45
N GLU A 95 -19.02 2.25 -5.89
CA GLU A 95 -18.34 2.45 -4.61
C GLU A 95 -16.83 2.41 -4.77
N TYR A 96 -16.14 3.30 -4.06
CA TYR A 96 -14.68 3.30 -3.94
C TYR A 96 -14.29 2.56 -2.67
N SER A 97 -13.25 1.73 -2.76
CA SER A 97 -12.61 1.18 -1.58
C SER A 97 -11.23 1.80 -1.38
N SER A 98 -10.93 2.18 -0.15
CA SER A 98 -9.61 2.68 0.22
C SER A 98 -8.53 1.60 0.14
N THR A 99 -7.30 2.01 -0.11
CA THR A 99 -6.12 1.18 0.07
C THR A 99 -5.86 0.98 1.57
N ILE A 100 -5.55 -0.25 1.97
CA ILE A 100 -5.17 -0.59 3.34
C ILE A 100 -3.69 -0.92 3.36
N SER A 101 -2.95 -0.22 4.20
CA SER A 101 -1.50 -0.34 4.33
C SER A 101 -1.10 -0.74 5.73
N GLU A 102 -0.14 -1.66 5.82
CA GLU A 102 0.53 -1.99 7.08
C GLU A 102 1.73 -1.06 7.24
N VAL A 103 1.77 -0.31 8.34
CA VAL A 103 2.89 0.56 8.70
C VAL A 103 3.52 0.09 10.01
N GLU A 104 4.81 0.31 10.19
CA GLU A 104 5.52 0.07 11.45
C GLU A 104 5.69 1.38 12.20
N VAL A 105 5.25 1.43 13.46
CA VAL A 105 5.42 2.58 14.34
C VAL A 105 6.88 2.70 14.76
N LEU A 106 7.52 3.81 14.40
CA LEU A 106 8.89 4.15 14.77
C LEU A 106 8.95 4.95 16.07
N GLU A 107 7.93 5.77 16.29
CA GLU A 107 7.77 6.64 17.44
C GLU A 107 6.28 6.99 17.67
N THR A 108 5.93 7.22 18.93
CA THR A 108 4.57 7.64 19.33
C THR A 108 4.66 8.97 20.04
N TYR A 109 4.01 9.99 19.49
CA TYR A 109 3.90 11.32 20.09
C TYR A 109 2.62 11.47 20.91
N LYS A 110 1.54 10.83 20.46
CA LYS A 110 0.23 10.80 21.13
C LYS A 110 -0.45 9.45 20.92
N GLY A 111 -1.23 9.01 21.90
CA GLY A 111 -2.08 7.82 21.80
C GLY A 111 -1.51 6.59 22.49
N THR A 112 -1.91 5.39 22.04
CA THR A 112 -1.63 4.13 22.75
C THR A 112 -0.79 3.13 21.97
N PHE A 113 -0.59 3.35 20.67
CA PHE A 113 0.36 2.57 19.88
C PHE A 113 1.79 2.71 20.42
N LYS A 114 2.60 1.69 20.22
CA LYS A 114 3.97 1.62 20.71
C LYS A 114 4.94 1.43 19.56
N LYS A 115 6.17 1.91 19.74
CA LYS A 115 7.28 1.62 18.84
C LYS A 115 7.38 0.10 18.55
N GLY A 116 7.46 -0.24 17.27
CA GLY A 116 7.49 -1.61 16.75
C GLY A 116 6.11 -2.22 16.50
N ASP A 117 5.02 -1.55 16.89
CA ASP A 117 3.67 -2.00 16.52
C ASP A 117 3.50 -1.92 15.01
N LYS A 118 2.79 -2.91 14.47
CA LYS A 118 2.32 -2.93 13.09
C LYS A 118 0.84 -2.62 13.07
N ILE A 119 0.46 -1.52 12.44
CA ILE A 119 -0.92 -1.04 12.40
C ILE A 119 -1.39 -0.96 10.96
N ASP A 120 -2.68 -1.23 10.76
CA ASP A 120 -3.33 -1.11 9.47
C ASP A 120 -3.96 0.27 9.34
N VAL A 121 -3.64 0.96 8.26
CA VAL A 121 -4.07 2.33 7.97
C VAL A 121 -4.85 2.33 6.65
N SER A 122 -6.03 2.94 6.68
CA SER A 122 -6.82 3.24 5.49
C SER A 122 -6.31 4.51 4.85
N GLU A 123 -5.82 4.40 3.62
CA GLU A 123 -5.33 5.51 2.80
C GLU A 123 -6.38 5.89 1.73
N PRO A 124 -6.61 7.20 1.51
CA PRO A 124 -7.63 7.69 0.59
C PRO A 124 -7.12 7.73 -0.86
N TRP A 125 -6.72 6.57 -1.39
CA TRP A 125 -6.38 6.36 -2.80
C TRP A 125 -6.69 4.94 -3.23
N TYR A 126 -6.82 4.75 -4.54
CA TYR A 126 -7.20 3.49 -5.16
C TYR A 126 -6.69 3.40 -6.60
N LEU A 127 -6.91 2.26 -7.25
CA LEU A 127 -6.68 2.12 -8.68
C LEU A 127 -8.00 2.13 -9.44
N ASN A 128 -8.07 2.92 -10.50
CA ASN A 128 -9.19 2.92 -11.44
C ASN A 128 -8.70 2.37 -12.78
N GLU A 129 -9.16 1.17 -13.15
CA GLU A 129 -8.66 0.46 -14.34
C GLU A 129 -7.12 0.28 -14.36
N GLY A 130 -6.50 0.19 -13.17
CA GLY A 130 -5.06 0.05 -13.00
C GLY A 130 -4.27 1.37 -13.04
N ALA A 131 -4.94 2.52 -13.17
CA ALA A 131 -4.34 3.84 -13.03
C ALA A 131 -4.54 4.39 -11.62
N TYR A 132 -3.56 5.11 -11.09
CA TYR A 132 -3.59 5.71 -9.77
C TYR A 132 -4.58 6.88 -9.71
N GLU A 133 -5.42 6.88 -8.69
CA GLU A 133 -6.39 7.93 -8.39
C GLU A 133 -6.39 8.14 -6.87
N SER A 134 -6.37 9.38 -6.42
CA SER A 134 -6.52 9.72 -5.00
C SER A 134 -7.83 10.45 -4.74
N ILE A 135 -8.16 10.57 -3.47
CA ILE A 135 -9.23 11.46 -3.02
C ILE A 135 -8.53 12.71 -2.49
N GLU A 136 -9.02 13.87 -2.95
CA GLU A 136 -8.49 15.18 -2.59
C GLU A 136 -6.98 15.30 -2.88
N ASN A 137 -6.27 15.95 -1.97
CA ASN A 137 -4.87 16.32 -2.08
C ASN A 137 -3.90 15.20 -1.64
N TYR A 138 -4.41 13.98 -1.44
CA TYR A 138 -3.63 12.88 -0.86
C TYR A 138 -2.69 12.22 -1.88
N ILE A 139 -1.50 11.88 -1.41
CA ILE A 139 -0.50 11.07 -2.13
C ILE A 139 -0.20 9.82 -1.30
N ALA A 140 -0.08 8.65 -1.93
CA ALA A 140 0.22 7.39 -1.27
C ALA A 140 1.44 7.45 -0.34
N LEU A 141 1.45 6.60 0.68
CA LEU A 141 2.66 6.31 1.44
C LEU A 141 3.67 5.55 0.57
N GLU A 142 4.94 5.93 0.65
CA GLU A 142 6.01 5.29 -0.08
C GLU A 142 6.91 4.42 0.79
N GLN A 143 7.51 3.41 0.17
CA GLN A 143 8.56 2.62 0.83
C GLN A 143 9.80 3.48 1.05
N GLU A 144 10.55 3.13 2.09
CA GLU A 144 11.82 3.80 2.47
C GLU A 144 11.68 5.26 2.93
N GLN A 145 10.45 5.76 3.03
CA GLN A 145 10.12 7.06 3.58
C GLN A 145 9.52 6.93 4.99
N GLU A 146 9.77 7.94 5.81
CA GLU A 146 9.18 8.07 7.14
C GLU A 146 8.10 9.16 7.13
N TYR A 147 7.00 8.93 7.84
CA TYR A 147 5.88 9.85 7.88
C TYR A 147 5.39 10.05 9.30
N THR A 148 5.02 11.28 9.65
CA THR A 148 4.20 11.57 10.83
C THR A 148 2.73 11.49 10.42
N LEU A 149 2.00 10.55 11.01
CA LEU A 149 0.58 10.33 10.76
C LEU A 149 -0.27 10.77 11.94
N PHE A 150 -1.34 11.48 11.62
CA PHE A 150 -2.42 11.88 12.50
C PHE A 150 -3.61 10.93 12.25
N LEU A 151 -3.94 10.12 13.26
CA LEU A 151 -4.81 8.96 13.11
C LEU A 151 -6.04 9.04 14.01
N ARG A 152 -7.13 8.42 13.55
CA ARG A 152 -8.32 8.08 14.36
C ARG A 152 -8.66 6.60 14.20
N GLY A 153 -9.22 5.99 15.24
CA GLY A 153 -9.63 4.59 15.22
C GLY A 153 -8.47 3.59 15.27
N GLY A 154 -8.76 2.33 15.01
CA GLY A 154 -7.77 1.23 15.06
C GLY A 154 -7.64 0.53 16.40
N HIS A 155 -8.40 0.97 17.41
CA HIS A 155 -8.43 0.35 18.75
C HIS A 155 -9.63 -0.57 18.99
N ASP A 156 -10.55 -0.62 18.02
CA ASP A 156 -11.73 -1.48 18.06
C ASP A 156 -11.43 -2.89 17.50
N SER A 157 -12.47 -3.67 17.24
CA SER A 157 -12.34 -5.01 16.67
C SER A 157 -11.86 -5.03 15.24
N GLU A 158 -12.05 -3.95 14.47
CA GLU A 158 -11.66 -3.85 13.07
C GLU A 158 -10.17 -3.53 12.93
N LYS A 159 -9.58 -2.86 13.93
CA LYS A 159 -8.14 -2.54 14.00
C LYS A 159 -7.61 -1.77 12.80
N LEU A 160 -8.47 -0.98 12.17
CA LEU A 160 -8.15 -0.14 11.04
C LEU A 160 -8.15 1.33 11.48
N SER A 161 -6.99 1.96 11.46
CA SER A 161 -6.87 3.41 11.66
C SER A 161 -7.14 4.14 10.35
N SER A 162 -7.67 5.37 10.44
CA SER A 162 -7.83 6.26 9.29
C SER A 162 -6.94 7.48 9.45
N ILE A 163 -6.29 7.90 8.37
CA ILE A 163 -5.61 9.20 8.31
C ILE A 163 -6.67 10.30 8.33
N ILE A 164 -6.50 11.30 9.19
CA ILE A 164 -7.48 12.38 9.29
C ILE A 164 -7.30 13.42 8.15
N SER A 165 -8.38 14.16 7.86
CA SER A 165 -8.38 15.33 6.97
C SER A 165 -7.76 15.13 5.58
N MET A 166 -7.99 13.96 4.96
CA MET A 166 -7.84 13.67 3.51
C MET A 166 -6.72 14.43 2.77
N GLY A 167 -5.49 14.35 3.28
CA GLY A 167 -4.33 15.08 2.74
C GLY A 167 -3.52 15.80 3.83
N TYR A 168 -4.20 16.32 4.85
CA TYR A 168 -3.59 17.08 5.94
C TYR A 168 -3.15 16.22 7.14
N GLY A 169 -3.48 14.93 7.18
CA GLY A 169 -3.13 14.05 8.30
C GLY A 169 -1.81 13.29 8.15
N LYS A 170 -1.01 13.59 7.12
CA LYS A 170 0.23 12.87 6.79
C LYS A 170 1.32 13.90 6.46
N PHE A 171 2.47 13.80 7.10
CA PHE A 171 3.62 14.69 6.85
C PHE A 171 4.89 13.89 6.63
N ASN A 172 5.74 14.36 5.73
CA ASN A 172 7.11 13.91 5.55
C ASN A 172 8.02 15.15 5.52
N GLU A 173 9.23 15.02 6.07
CA GLU A 173 10.20 16.10 6.22
C GLU A 173 10.77 16.58 4.87
N ASP A 174 11.07 15.65 3.97
CA ASP A 174 11.82 15.88 2.75
C ASP A 174 10.94 16.13 1.52
N LEU A 175 9.74 15.56 1.50
CA LEU A 175 8.80 15.67 0.38
C LEU A 175 8.18 17.05 0.31
N LYS A 176 7.98 17.55 -0.91
CA LYS A 176 7.50 18.92 -1.15
C LYS A 176 5.99 18.99 -1.23
N GLU A 177 5.48 20.21 -1.30
CA GLU A 177 4.10 20.50 -1.64
C GLU A 177 4.10 21.44 -2.86
N THR A 178 3.08 21.33 -3.71
CA THR A 178 3.04 22.10 -4.96
C THR A 178 1.62 22.44 -5.37
N ASP A 179 1.52 23.56 -6.09
CA ASP A 179 0.36 23.93 -6.90
C ASP A 179 0.39 23.08 -8.18
N ALA A 180 -0.52 22.10 -8.26
CA ALA A 180 -0.73 21.20 -9.40
C ALA A 180 -2.02 20.39 -9.21
N THR A 181 -2.44 19.66 -10.24
CA THR A 181 -3.38 18.55 -10.11
C THR A 181 -2.67 17.23 -10.39
N LEU A 182 -3.21 16.10 -9.92
CA LEU A 182 -2.67 14.78 -10.26
C LEU A 182 -2.51 14.59 -11.78
N THR A 183 -3.44 15.13 -12.59
CA THR A 183 -3.40 14.99 -14.05
C THR A 183 -2.27 15.76 -14.75
N ASP A 184 -1.51 16.59 -14.03
CA ASP A 184 -0.31 17.23 -14.55
C ASP A 184 0.89 16.26 -14.63
N PHE A 185 0.76 15.07 -14.02
CA PHE A 185 1.79 14.04 -13.96
C PHE A 185 1.41 12.82 -14.79
N GLU A 186 2.40 12.17 -15.40
CA GLU A 186 2.15 11.00 -16.26
C GLU A 186 2.07 9.70 -15.44
N ASN A 187 2.84 9.63 -14.36
CA ASN A 187 3.00 8.43 -13.55
C ASN A 187 3.26 8.74 -12.07
N LEU A 188 2.99 7.75 -11.23
CA LEU A 188 3.09 7.86 -9.77
C LEU A 188 4.50 8.28 -9.32
N GLY A 189 5.56 7.82 -9.99
CA GLY A 189 6.93 8.16 -9.63
C GLY A 189 7.25 9.67 -9.69
N GLU A 190 6.51 10.45 -10.49
CA GLU A 190 6.63 11.91 -10.54
C GLU A 190 5.90 12.57 -9.36
N VAL A 191 4.76 11.98 -8.95
CA VAL A 191 3.91 12.42 -7.84
C VAL A 191 4.57 12.12 -6.48
N GLU A 192 5.31 11.02 -6.37
CA GLU A 192 6.02 10.58 -5.17
C GLU A 192 7.05 11.60 -4.64
N ALA A 193 7.44 12.59 -5.44
CA ALA A 193 8.30 13.69 -4.98
C ALA A 193 7.57 14.70 -4.07
N TYR A 194 6.26 14.56 -3.95
CA TYR A 194 5.39 15.47 -3.22
C TYR A 194 4.64 14.72 -2.12
N ASN A 195 4.29 15.44 -1.05
CA ASN A 195 3.42 14.94 0.00
C ASN A 195 1.99 15.47 -0.10
N PHE A 196 1.83 16.61 -0.77
CA PHE A 196 0.57 17.32 -0.98
C PHE A 196 0.58 18.03 -2.33
N ILE A 197 -0.53 17.92 -3.07
CA ILE A 197 -0.75 18.57 -4.37
C ILE A 197 -2.18 19.12 -4.33
N SER A 198 -2.35 20.40 -4.66
CA SER A 198 -3.65 21.05 -4.81
C SER A 198 -3.58 22.10 -5.91
N GLU A 199 -4.67 22.36 -6.63
CA GLU A 199 -4.77 23.47 -7.59
C GLU A 199 -5.09 24.81 -6.91
N GLU A 200 -5.39 24.77 -5.61
CA GLU A 200 -5.71 25.95 -4.81
C GLU A 200 -4.48 26.39 -4.01
N GLN A 201 -3.89 27.53 -4.40
CA GLN A 201 -2.69 28.06 -3.74
C GLN A 201 -2.88 28.34 -2.24
N GLU A 202 -4.11 28.65 -1.82
CA GLU A 202 -4.46 28.81 -0.40
C GLU A 202 -4.30 27.48 0.37
N GLU A 203 -4.71 26.36 -0.22
CA GLU A 203 -4.57 25.04 0.39
C GLU A 203 -3.10 24.61 0.50
N VAL A 204 -2.31 24.88 -0.53
CA VAL A 204 -0.86 24.62 -0.53
C VAL A 204 -0.19 25.46 0.57
N THR A 205 -0.54 26.74 0.68
CA THR A 205 0.01 27.63 1.71
C THR A 205 -0.37 27.14 3.11
N ASN A 206 -1.65 26.83 3.33
CA ASN A 206 -2.13 26.30 4.61
C ASN A 206 -1.41 24.99 4.97
N TYR A 207 -1.29 24.06 4.02
CA TYR A 207 -0.58 22.80 4.24
C TYR A 207 0.89 23.03 4.60
N THR A 208 1.60 23.94 3.90
CA THR A 208 2.98 24.30 4.22
C THR A 208 3.11 24.83 5.65
N GLU A 209 2.25 25.78 6.06
CA GLU A 209 2.28 26.36 7.40
C GLU A 209 2.04 25.29 8.49
N ILE A 210 1.04 24.43 8.28
CA ILE A 210 0.76 23.30 9.18
C ILE A 210 1.95 22.33 9.25
N LYS A 211 2.56 22.00 8.11
CA LYS A 211 3.72 21.12 8.04
C LYS A 211 4.90 21.70 8.82
N GLU A 212 5.18 22.99 8.70
CA GLU A 212 6.25 23.65 9.47
C GLU A 212 6.02 23.53 10.98
N ASP A 213 4.79 23.73 11.44
CA ASP A 213 4.43 23.56 12.85
C ASP A 213 4.57 22.11 13.33
N VAL A 214 4.07 21.15 12.54
CA VAL A 214 4.16 19.72 12.85
C VAL A 214 5.62 19.27 12.94
N LEU A 215 6.46 19.68 11.98
CA LEU A 215 7.89 19.32 11.99
C LEU A 215 8.62 19.97 13.17
N LYS A 216 8.23 21.18 13.56
CA LYS A 216 8.81 21.83 14.75
C LYS A 216 8.42 21.15 16.06
N GLU A 217 7.23 20.58 16.14
CA GLU A 217 6.74 19.93 17.36
C GLU A 217 7.17 18.47 17.50
N PHE A 218 7.23 17.73 16.39
CA PHE A 218 7.38 16.26 16.41
C PHE A 218 8.65 15.74 15.75
N ASN A 219 9.47 16.59 15.12
CA ASN A 219 10.72 16.17 14.49
C ASN A 219 11.91 16.63 15.35
N ASP A 220 12.40 15.71 16.19
CA ASP A 220 13.59 15.86 17.04
C ASP A 220 14.89 15.38 16.34
#